data_AF-A0A6B2T860-F1
#
_entry.id   AF-A0A6B2T860-F1
#
_cell.length_a   1.000
_cell.length_b   1.000
_cell.length_c   1.000
_cell.angle_alpha   90.00
_cell.angle_beta   90.00
_cell.angle_gamma   90.00
#
_symmetry.space_group_name_H-M   'P 1'
#
loop_
_entity.id
_entity.type
_entity.pdbx_description
1 polymer ?
#
loop_
_entity_poly.entity_id
_entity_poly.type
_entity_poly.pdbx_seq_one_letter_code
_entity_poly.pdbx_strand_id
1 'polypeptide(L)' 'MMVPVALLLLGALTAVVAPRMLARADWPEREPVVALWAWQCVVAGVLLCCALSMVLSAAAAWQAVRGHVFAPAPHDVVE' A
#
# COMPACT_ATOMS: atom_id res chain seq x y z
N MET A 1 5.08 8.53 12.18
CA MET A 1 4.47 7.41 11.42
C MET A 1 5.39 7.03 10.26
N MET A 2 6.38 6.17 10.48
CA MET A 2 7.35 5.80 9.43
C MET A 2 6.87 4.64 8.55
N VAL A 3 6.04 3.74 9.10
CA VAL A 3 5.58 2.52 8.41
C VAL A 3 4.75 2.81 7.14
N PRO A 4 3.75 3.72 7.14
CA PRO A 4 3.00 4.03 5.91
C PRO A 4 3.88 4.68 4.84
N VAL A 5 4.81 5.55 5.25
CA VAL A 5 5.77 6.19 4.34
C VAL A 5 6.70 5.15 3.72
N ALA A 6 7.18 4.19 4.50
CA ALA A 6 8.02 3.10 4.02
C ALA A 6 7.28 2.21 3.00
N LEU A 7 6.00 1.90 3.23
CA LEU A 7 5.16 1.14 2.30
C LEU A 7 4.91 1.90 0.98
N LEU A 8 4.67 3.21 1.05
CA LEU A 8 4.53 4.06 -0.15
C LEU A 8 5.84 4.15 -0.94
N LEU A 9 6.97 4.33 -0.26
CA LEU A 9 8.30 4.34 -0.90
C LEU A 9 8.63 2.99 -1.53
N LEU A 10 8.32 1.89 -0.83
CA LEU A 10 8.48 0.55 -1.38
C LEU A 10 7.67 0.40 -2.66
N GLY A 11 6.35 0.71 -2.63
CA GLY A 11 5.49 0.66 -3.82
C GLY A 11 5.98 1.53 -4.97
N ALA A 12 6.46 2.75 -4.71
CA ALA A 12 7.04 3.62 -5.72
C ALA A 12 8.33 3.05 -6.32
N LEU A 13 9.20 2.48 -5.49
CA LEU A 13 10.43 1.84 -5.95
C LEU A 13 10.12 0.63 -6.84
N THR A 14 9.18 -0.22 -6.44
CA THR A 14 8.75 -1.37 -7.25
C THR A 14 8.17 -0.93 -8.60
N ALA A 15 7.37 0.14 -8.62
CA ALA A 15 6.78 0.67 -9.86
C ALA A 15 7.82 1.19 -10.87
N VAL A 16 8.96 1.68 -10.40
CA VAL A 16 10.04 2.20 -11.28
C VAL A 16 11.01 1.10 -11.70
N VAL A 17 11.33 0.17 -10.81
CA VAL A 17 12.33 -0.89 -11.05
C VAL A 17 11.75 -2.07 -11.82
N ALA A 18 10.52 -2.48 -11.51
CA ALA A 18 9.89 -3.64 -12.13
C ALA A 18 9.75 -3.56 -13.66
N PRO A 19 9.29 -2.46 -14.30
CA PRO A 19 9.19 -2.42 -15.76
C PRO A 19 10.58 -2.46 -16.43
N ARG A 20 11.60 -1.88 -15.79
CA ARG A 20 12.98 -1.96 -16.28
C ARG A 20 13.56 -3.37 -16.19
N MET A 21 13.24 -4.12 -15.15
CA MET A 21 13.67 -5.52 -15.03
C MET A 21 12.92 -6.42 -16.00
N LEU A 22 11.60 -6.29 -16.12
CA LEU A 22 10.78 -7.04 -17.07
C LEU A 22 11.22 -6.81 -18.52
N ALA A 23 11.57 -5.58 -18.88
CA ALA A 23 12.05 -5.24 -20.23
C ALA A 23 13.46 -5.77 -20.55
N ARG A 24 14.26 -6.11 -19.52
CA ARG A 24 15.62 -6.66 -19.66
C ARG A 24 15.68 -8.17 -19.47
N ALA A 25 14.61 -8.79 -18.98
CA ALA A 25 14.55 -10.24 -18.85
C ALA A 25 14.48 -10.88 -20.24
N ASP A 26 15.37 -11.84 -20.50
CA ASP A 26 15.23 -12.74 -21.65
C ASP A 26 14.12 -13.74 -21.30
N TRP A 27 12.99 -13.61 -21.98
CA TRP A 27 11.83 -14.49 -21.81
C TRP A 27 11.99 -15.68 -22.77
N PRO A 28 12.29 -16.88 -22.26
CA PRO A 28 12.34 -18.08 -23.09
C PRO A 28 10.94 -18.34 -23.63
N GLU A 29 10.82 -18.43 -24.95
CA GLU A 29 9.57 -18.51 -25.71
C GLU A 29 8.61 -17.34 -25.41
N ARG A 30 8.46 -16.40 -26.34
CA ARG A 30 7.60 -15.19 -26.22
C ARG A 30 6.13 -15.51 -25.91
N GLU A 31 5.80 -15.84 -24.67
CA GLU A 31 4.44 -15.95 -24.17
C GLU A 31 4.07 -14.60 -23.57
N PRO A 32 3.45 -13.68 -24.36
CA PRO A 32 3.09 -12.35 -23.86
C PRO A 32 2.25 -12.43 -22.58
N VAL A 33 1.53 -13.54 -22.39
CA VAL A 33 0.73 -13.85 -21.22
C VAL A 33 1.57 -13.85 -19.94
N VAL A 34 2.75 -14.47 -19.91
CA VAL A 34 3.57 -14.55 -18.68
C VAL A 34 4.16 -13.18 -18.32
N ALA A 35 4.62 -12.43 -19.32
CA ALA A 35 5.10 -11.06 -19.11
C ALA A 35 3.97 -10.13 -18.62
N LEU A 36 2.76 -10.27 -19.19
CA LEU A 36 1.56 -9.56 -18.72
C LEU A 36 1.20 -9.96 -17.29
N TRP A 37 1.23 -11.25 -16.97
CA TRP A 37 0.89 -11.76 -15.64
C TRP A 37 1.88 -11.28 -14.58
N ALA A 38 3.18 -11.32 -14.88
CA ALA A 38 4.23 -10.79 -14.02
C ALA A 38 4.05 -9.27 -13.79
N TRP A 39 3.68 -8.50 -14.82
CA TRP A 39 3.34 -7.09 -14.67
C TRP A 39 2.10 -6.88 -13.79
N GLN A 40 1.04 -7.68 -13.97
CA GLN A 40 -0.16 -7.61 -13.12
C GLN A 40 0.15 -7.90 -11.65
N CYS A 41 1.00 -8.90 -11.36
CA CYS A 41 1.45 -9.18 -10.00
C CYS A 41 2.18 -8.01 -9.36
N VAL A 42 3.03 -7.32 -10.13
CA VAL A 42 3.73 -6.11 -9.66
C VAL A 42 2.72 -5.02 -9.35
N VAL A 43 1.78 -4.73 -10.26
CA VAL A 43 0.74 -3.71 -10.07
C VAL A 43 -0.10 -4.01 -8.84
N ALA A 44 -0.52 -5.27 -8.67
CA ALA A 44 -1.27 -5.71 -7.50
C ALA A 44 -0.49 -5.49 -6.20
N GLY A 45 0.83 -5.77 -6.18
CA GLY A 45 1.70 -5.51 -5.03
C GLY A 45 1.81 -4.01 -4.68
N VAL A 46 1.90 -3.14 -5.68
CA VAL A 46 1.94 -1.68 -5.48
C VAL A 46 0.61 -1.18 -4.92
N LEU A 47 -0.52 -1.63 -5.48
CA LEU A 47 -1.85 -1.28 -5.00
C LEU A 47 -2.06 -1.75 -3.56
N LEU A 48 -1.60 -2.96 -3.23
CA LEU A 48 -1.67 -3.50 -1.86
C LEU A 48 -0.85 -2.64 -0.87
N CYS A 49 0.37 -2.24 -1.23
CA CYS A 49 1.17 -1.33 -0.39
C CYS A 49 0.46 0.02 -0.16
N CYS A 50 -0.17 0.57 -1.20
CA CYS A 50 -0.91 1.82 -1.11
C CYS A 50 -2.15 1.68 -0.20
N ALA A 51 -2.94 0.61 -0.40
CA ALA A 51 -4.11 0.30 0.41
C ALA A 51 -3.74 0.10 1.88
N LEU A 52 -2.69 -0.67 2.17
CA LEU A 52 -2.20 -0.87 3.55
C LEU A 52 -1.75 0.45 4.18
N SER A 53 -1.07 1.32 3.43
CA SER A 53 -0.66 2.65 3.92
C SER A 53 -1.86 3.52 4.28
N MET A 54 -2.90 3.51 3.43
CA MET A 54 -4.16 4.21 3.69
C MET A 54 -4.86 3.66 4.92
N VAL A 55 -4.99 2.33 5.05
CA VAL A 55 -5.65 1.69 6.20
C VAL A 55 -4.91 1.99 7.50
N LEU A 56 -3.57 1.89 7.51
CA LEU A 56 -2.76 2.21 8.69
C LEU A 56 -2.87 3.69 9.09
N SER A 57 -2.90 4.59 8.10
CA SER A 57 -3.09 6.03 8.35
C SER A 57 -4.48 6.34 8.88
N ALA A 58 -5.51 5.69 8.32
CA ALA A 58 -6.90 5.81 8.76
C ALA A 58 -7.10 5.27 10.19
N ALA A 59 -6.50 4.11 10.51
CA ALA A 59 -6.55 3.53 11.85
C ALA A 59 -5.90 4.44 12.91
N ALA A 60 -4.76 5.06 12.57
CA ALA A 60 -4.12 6.05 13.43
C ALA A 60 -4.98 7.32 13.58
N ALA A 61 -5.55 7.82 12.49
CA ALA A 61 -6.43 8.99 12.51
C ALA A 61 -7.73 8.73 13.31
N TRP A 62 -8.26 7.50 13.29
CA TRP A 62 -9.45 7.12 14.06
C TRP A 62 -9.28 7.31 15.56
N GLN A 63 -8.06 7.15 16.10
CA GLN A 63 -7.77 7.42 17.52
C GLN A 63 -7.88 8.92 17.87
N ALA A 64 -7.52 9.81 16.94
CA ALA A 64 -7.72 11.24 17.14
C ALA A 64 -9.20 11.62 17.01
N VAL A 65 -9.91 11.03 16.03
CA VAL A 65 -11.34 11.31 15.79
C VAL A 65 -12.20 10.82 16.95
N ARG A 66 -11.98 9.60 17.48
CA ARG A 66 -12.74 9.09 18.65
C ARG A 66 -12.57 10.04 19.85
N GLY A 67 -11.35 10.52 20.10
CA GLY A 67 -11.09 11.45 21.21
C GLY A 67 -11.87 12.74 21.08
N HIS A 68 -12.03 13.27 19.85
CA HIS A 68 -12.79 14.49 19.59
C HIS A 68 -14.31 14.26 19.56
N VAL A 69 -14.77 13.12 19.07
CA VAL A 69 -16.20 12.76 19.01
C VAL A 69 -16.74 12.45 20.41
N PHE A 70 -15.94 11.81 21.27
CA PHE A 70 -16.30 11.53 22.66
C PHE A 70 -15.87 12.63 23.64
N ALA A 71 -15.18 13.69 23.20
CA ALA A 71 -14.81 14.84 24.05
C ALA A 71 -16.00 15.52 24.79
N PRO A 72 -17.21 15.62 24.23
CA PRO A 72 -18.35 16.19 24.95
C PRO A 72 -19.11 15.17 25.83
N ALA A 73 -18.70 13.89 25.88
CA ALA A 73 -19.38 12.87 26.66
C ALA A 73 -18.91 12.87 28.14
N PRO A 74 -19.82 12.68 29.12
CA PRO A 74 -19.46 12.53 30.54
C PRO A 74 -18.50 11.34 30.76
N HIS A 75 -17.61 11.44 31.76
CA HIS A 75 -16.54 10.46 32.02
C HIS A 75 -17.01 9.01 32.24
N ASP A 76 -18.29 8.78 32.58
CA ASP A 76 -18.85 7.43 32.82
C ASP A 76 -19.02 6.57 31.55
N VAL A 77 -18.88 7.13 30.35
CA VAL A 77 -19.17 6.42 29.08
C VAL A 77 -17.91 6.11 28.25
N VAL A 78 -16.72 6.30 28.81
CA VAL A 78 -15.43 6.25 28.08
C VAL A 78 -14.68 4.91 28.23
N GLU A 79 -15.13 4.00 29.11
CA GLU A 79 -14.61 2.60 29.17
C GLU A 79 -15.16 1.72 28.04
#